data_AF-A0A7S1JJN0-F1
#
_entry.id   AF-A0A7S1JJN0-F1
#
_cell.length_a   1.000
_cell.length_b   1.000
_cell.length_c   1.000
_cell.angle_alpha   90.00
_cell.angle_beta   90.00
_cell.angle_gamma   90.00
#
_symmetry.space_group_name_H-M   'P 1'
#
loop_
_entity.id
_entity.type
_entity.pdbx_description
1 polymer ?
#
loop_
_entity_poly.entity_id
_entity_poly.type
_entity_poly.pdbx_seq_one_letter_code
_entity_poly.pdbx_strand_id
1 'polypeptide(L)'
;ERPSRLPEPLPRGIAGRPSPASQERDVSVQPLEVTVKARRASKSYCASRIQRAWRSMSDRRIFEALKQLISFHQRGDPMLMLRAFNPQEAQLLDPAMQAHVRFRLGGAWPTFPPLLYYKIFVHGPVV
;
A
#
# COMPACT_ATOMS: atom_id res chain seq x y z
N GLU A 1 -93.13 -38.65 -37.28
CA GLU A 1 -92.38 -39.84 -36.80
C GLU A 1 -91.19 -39.39 -35.96
N ARG A 2 -90.87 -40.10 -34.88
CA ARG A 2 -89.85 -39.70 -33.88
C ARG A 2 -88.45 -39.54 -34.50
N PRO A 3 -87.71 -38.46 -34.24
CA PRO A 3 -86.26 -38.47 -34.46
C PRO A 3 -85.58 -39.27 -33.34
N SER A 4 -84.86 -40.31 -33.73
CA SER A 4 -83.99 -41.13 -32.89
C SER A 4 -82.89 -40.27 -32.26
N ARG A 5 -82.93 -40.12 -30.93
CA ARG A 5 -81.85 -39.52 -30.13
C ARG A 5 -80.58 -40.36 -30.28
N LEU A 6 -79.55 -39.83 -30.91
CA LEU A 6 -78.18 -40.28 -30.68
C LEU A 6 -77.78 -39.92 -29.23
N PRO A 7 -77.06 -40.78 -28.49
CA PRO A 7 -76.56 -40.44 -27.17
C PRO A 7 -75.38 -39.46 -27.26
N GLU A 8 -75.42 -38.42 -26.42
CA GLU A 8 -74.35 -37.45 -26.23
C GLU A 8 -73.03 -38.09 -25.73
N PRO A 9 -71.87 -37.50 -26.06
CA PRO A 9 -70.56 -38.02 -25.69
C PRO A 9 -70.25 -37.84 -24.20
N LEU A 10 -69.59 -38.84 -23.62
CA LEU A 10 -69.08 -38.84 -22.24
C LEU A 10 -68.13 -37.65 -21.98
N PRO A 11 -68.15 -37.05 -20.78
CA PRO A 11 -67.28 -35.94 -20.45
C PRO A 11 -65.80 -36.37 -20.43
N ARG A 12 -64.97 -35.58 -21.10
CA ARG A 12 -63.51 -35.77 -21.17
C ARG A 12 -62.95 -35.85 -19.75
N GLY A 13 -62.28 -36.97 -19.47
CA GLY A 13 -61.52 -37.17 -18.24
C GLY A 13 -60.63 -35.98 -17.94
N ILE A 14 -60.71 -35.53 -16.69
CA ILE A 14 -59.95 -34.43 -16.11
C ILE A 14 -58.48 -34.83 -16.22
N ALA A 15 -57.78 -34.27 -17.20
CA ALA A 15 -56.34 -34.44 -17.33
C ALA A 15 -55.68 -33.97 -16.03
N GLY A 16 -55.12 -34.92 -15.29
CA GLY A 16 -54.33 -34.65 -14.09
C GLY A 16 -53.28 -33.60 -14.41
N ARG A 17 -53.34 -32.49 -13.68
CA ARG A 17 -52.30 -31.46 -13.66
C ARG A 17 -51.02 -32.13 -13.16
N PRO A 18 -49.90 -32.17 -13.92
CA PRO A 18 -48.67 -32.66 -13.34
C PRO A 18 -48.23 -31.69 -12.24
N SER A 19 -48.07 -32.24 -11.04
CA SER A 19 -47.52 -31.56 -9.87
C SER A 19 -46.07 -31.15 -10.15
N PRO A 20 -45.64 -29.89 -9.91
CA PRO A 20 -44.26 -29.48 -10.04
C PRO A 20 -43.54 -29.81 -8.72
N ALA A 21 -43.45 -31.09 -8.39
CA ALA A 21 -42.74 -31.55 -7.20
C ALA A 21 -41.52 -32.35 -7.64
N SER A 22 -40.36 -31.86 -7.22
CA SER A 22 -39.04 -32.49 -7.31
C SER A 22 -38.30 -32.32 -8.64
N GLN A 23 -38.09 -31.05 -9.03
CA GLN A 23 -36.79 -30.69 -9.62
C GLN A 23 -35.76 -30.84 -8.50
N GLU A 24 -35.09 -32.00 -8.44
CA GLU A 24 -33.85 -32.12 -7.68
C GLU A 24 -32.89 -31.06 -8.21
N ARG A 25 -32.74 -29.97 -7.44
CA ARG A 25 -31.61 -29.07 -7.64
C ARG A 25 -30.39 -29.86 -7.22
N ASP A 26 -29.66 -30.35 -8.20
CA ASP A 26 -28.24 -30.67 -8.04
C ASP A 26 -27.57 -29.40 -7.50
N VAL A 27 -27.46 -29.31 -6.17
CA VAL A 27 -26.63 -28.33 -5.51
C VAL A 27 -25.22 -28.82 -5.76
N SER A 28 -24.67 -28.44 -6.90
CA SER A 28 -23.24 -28.57 -7.16
C SER A 28 -22.52 -27.80 -6.06
N VAL A 29 -22.12 -28.51 -5.01
CA VAL A 29 -21.34 -27.99 -3.88
C VAL A 29 -19.92 -27.74 -4.40
N GLN A 30 -19.74 -26.64 -5.10
CA GLN A 30 -18.45 -25.98 -5.18
C GLN A 30 -18.46 -25.01 -3.99
N PRO A 31 -17.74 -25.19 -2.86
CA PRO A 31 -16.44 -24.48 -2.76
C PRO A 31 -15.52 -24.82 -1.54
N LEU A 32 -14.21 -24.92 -1.74
CA LEU A 32 -13.27 -24.57 -0.65
C LEU A 32 -12.01 -23.86 -1.16
N GLU A 33 -11.49 -24.30 -2.30
CA GLU A 33 -10.29 -23.74 -2.96
C GLU A 33 -10.46 -22.26 -3.36
N VAL A 34 -11.62 -21.89 -3.90
CA VAL A 34 -11.92 -20.51 -4.37
C VAL A 34 -11.94 -19.53 -3.19
N THR A 35 -12.46 -19.95 -2.04
CA THR A 35 -12.62 -19.12 -0.84
C THR A 35 -11.29 -18.85 -0.14
N VAL A 36 -10.35 -19.83 -0.16
CA VAL A 36 -9.01 -19.66 0.43
C VAL A 36 -8.18 -18.67 -0.39
N LYS A 37 -8.26 -18.72 -1.72
CA LYS A 37 -7.55 -17.80 -2.62
C LYS A 37 -8.09 -16.36 -2.47
N ALA A 38 -9.42 -16.19 -2.42
CA ALA A 38 -10.05 -14.90 -2.16
C ALA A 38 -9.73 -14.34 -0.75
N ARG A 39 -9.73 -15.19 0.29
CA ARG A 39 -9.32 -14.79 1.65
C ARG A 39 -7.86 -14.40 1.74
N ARG A 40 -6.95 -15.13 1.07
CA ARG A 40 -5.52 -14.78 0.98
C ARG A 40 -5.32 -13.46 0.23
N ALA A 41 -6.06 -13.23 -0.85
CA ALA A 41 -6.05 -11.97 -1.58
C ALA A 41 -6.54 -10.81 -0.71
N SER A 42 -7.60 -11.00 0.09
CA SER A 42 -8.12 -10.01 1.04
C SER A 42 -7.12 -9.71 2.17
N LYS A 43 -6.49 -10.72 2.77
CA LYS A 43 -5.43 -10.53 3.78
C LYS A 43 -4.21 -9.82 3.21
N SER A 44 -3.76 -10.22 2.02
CA SER A 44 -2.65 -9.57 1.31
C SER A 44 -2.96 -8.12 0.95
N TYR A 45 -4.21 -7.84 0.53
CA TYR A 45 -4.69 -6.48 0.25
C TYR A 45 -4.69 -5.61 1.51
N CYS A 46 -5.25 -6.11 2.63
CA CYS A 46 -5.24 -5.40 3.91
C CYS A 46 -3.82 -5.17 4.42
N ALA A 47 -2.95 -6.18 4.37
CA ALA A 47 -1.55 -6.04 4.74
C ALA A 47 -0.84 -5.00 3.86
N SER A 48 -1.09 -5.00 2.55
CA SER A 48 -0.52 -4.02 1.62
C SER A 48 -0.96 -2.59 1.95
N ARG A 49 -2.23 -2.39 2.35
CA ARG A 49 -2.73 -1.07 2.78
C ARG A 49 -1.99 -0.57 4.02
N ILE A 50 -1.83 -1.42 5.02
CA ILE A 50 -1.10 -1.10 6.26
C ILE A 50 0.37 -0.80 5.95
N GLN A 51 1.02 -1.65 5.16
CA GLN A 51 2.42 -1.47 4.77
C GLN A 51 2.64 -0.19 3.94
N ARG A 52 1.71 0.17 3.06
CA ARG A 52 1.78 1.44 2.30
C ARG A 52 1.62 2.63 3.22
N ALA A 53 0.68 2.58 4.16
CA ALA A 53 0.48 3.64 5.14
C ALA A 53 1.72 3.81 6.04
N TRP A 54 2.31 2.70 6.50
CA TRP A 54 3.53 2.71 7.29
C TRP A 54 4.73 3.26 6.51
N ARG A 55 4.93 2.81 5.26
CA ARG A 55 5.98 3.34 4.37
C ARG A 55 5.82 4.84 4.17
N SER A 56 4.62 5.30 3.81
CA SER A 56 4.34 6.73 3.64
C SER A 56 4.59 7.55 4.91
N MET A 57 4.25 7.03 6.09
CA MET A 57 4.56 7.68 7.35
C MET A 57 6.08 7.73 7.60
N SER A 58 6.78 6.63 7.36
CA SER A 58 8.25 6.55 7.49
C SER A 58 8.94 7.53 6.53
N ASP A 59 8.49 7.58 5.27
CA ASP A 59 9.02 8.48 4.25
C ASP A 59 8.83 9.95 4.64
N ARG A 60 7.67 10.30 5.19
CA ARG A 60 7.41 11.64 5.73
C ARG A 60 8.37 12.00 6.87
N ARG A 61 8.61 11.07 7.81
CA ARG A 61 9.52 11.29 8.93
C ARG A 61 10.97 11.45 8.48
N ILE A 62 11.41 10.64 7.52
CA ILE A 62 12.74 10.74 6.92
C ILE A 62 12.88 12.10 6.23
N PHE A 63 11.90 12.49 5.41
CA PHE A 63 11.91 13.79 4.73
C PHE A 63 11.91 14.95 5.72
N GLU A 64 11.15 14.85 6.81
CA GLU A 64 11.13 15.87 7.85
C GLU A 64 12.50 16.00 8.53
N ALA A 65 13.15 14.89 8.91
CA ALA A 65 14.49 14.90 9.46
C ALA A 65 15.51 15.54 8.50
N LEU A 66 15.44 15.19 7.22
CA LEU A 66 16.29 15.76 6.17
C LEU A 66 16.01 17.27 5.96
N LYS A 67 14.74 17.69 6.02
CA LYS A 67 14.35 19.09 5.94
C LYS A 67 14.90 19.89 7.11
N GLN A 68 14.79 19.34 8.33
CA GLN A 68 15.34 19.98 9.52
C GLN A 68 16.86 20.16 9.37
N LEU A 69 17.56 19.16 8.88
CA LEU A 69 19.01 19.21 8.64
C LEU A 69 19.42 20.33 7.67
N ILE A 70 18.67 20.54 6.59
CA ILE A 70 18.94 21.63 5.63
C ILE A 70 18.57 22.98 6.24
N SER A 71 17.51 23.03 7.05
CA SER A 71 17.05 24.26 7.69
C SER A 71 18.03 24.79 8.75
N PHE A 72 18.86 23.90 9.31
CA PHE A 72 20.01 24.27 10.13
C PHE A 72 21.10 24.94 9.28
N HIS A 73 20.90 26.21 8.94
CA HIS A 73 21.94 27.06 8.35
C HIS A 73 22.72 27.75 9.47
N GLN A 74 24.00 27.37 9.64
CA GLN A 74 25.00 28.09 10.43
C GLN A 74 24.73 28.24 11.95
N ARG A 75 23.72 27.57 12.51
CA ARG A 75 23.33 27.71 13.93
C ARG A 75 23.72 26.53 14.83
N GLY A 76 24.52 25.58 14.34
CA GLY A 76 24.90 24.38 15.09
C GLY A 76 26.39 24.07 14.93
N ASP A 77 26.91 23.26 15.85
CA ASP A 77 28.27 22.74 15.76
C ASP A 77 28.38 21.80 14.54
N PRO A 78 29.20 22.15 13.52
CA PRO A 78 29.39 21.33 12.33
C PRO A 78 29.87 19.91 12.67
N MET A 79 30.65 19.74 13.74
CA MET A 79 31.17 18.44 14.18
C MET A 79 30.03 17.53 14.66
N LEU A 80 29.16 18.03 15.53
CA LEU A 80 28.00 17.27 16.01
C LEU A 80 27.03 16.92 14.89
N MET A 81 26.79 17.85 13.96
CA MET A 81 25.93 17.59 12.80
C MET A 81 26.53 16.50 11.90
N LEU A 82 27.83 16.57 11.60
CA LEU A 82 28.47 15.61 10.71
C LEU A 82 28.66 14.24 11.39
N ARG A 83 28.86 14.20 12.71
CA ARG A 83 29.07 12.96 13.48
C ARG A 83 27.91 11.97 13.36
N ALA A 84 26.69 12.47 13.19
CA ALA A 84 25.51 11.63 13.00
C ALA A 84 25.49 10.89 11.63
N PHE A 85 26.22 11.40 10.63
CA PHE A 85 26.26 10.84 9.29
C PHE A 85 27.59 10.17 8.98
N ASN A 86 28.68 10.89 9.21
CA ASN A 86 30.04 10.44 8.98
C ASN A 86 30.94 10.79 10.19
N PRO A 87 31.06 9.89 11.18
CA PRO A 87 31.87 10.16 12.36
C PRO A 87 33.38 10.22 12.07
N GLN A 88 33.85 9.68 10.95
CA GLN A 88 35.27 9.77 10.59
C GLN A 88 35.63 11.19 10.12
N GLU A 89 34.79 11.78 9.27
CA GLU A 89 35.02 13.13 8.76
C GLU A 89 34.74 14.20 9.82
N ALA A 90 33.81 13.92 10.74
CA ALA A 90 33.58 14.77 11.90
C ALA A 90 34.82 14.91 12.80
N GLN A 91 35.68 13.89 12.90
CA GLN A 91 36.91 13.95 13.71
C GLN A 91 37.98 14.87 13.10
N LEU A 92 37.90 15.14 11.79
CA LEU A 92 38.82 16.03 11.09
C LEU A 92 38.43 17.51 11.25
N LEU A 93 37.20 17.78 11.70
CA LEU A 93 36.71 19.13 11.97
C LEU A 93 37.13 19.56 13.37
N ASP A 94 38.09 20.48 13.45
CA ASP A 94 38.45 21.17 14.68
C ASP A 94 37.50 22.38 14.92
N PRO A 95 36.92 22.54 16.13
CA PRO A 95 36.22 23.77 16.52
C PRO A 95 36.98 25.07 16.22
N ALA A 96 38.32 25.05 16.21
CA ALA A 96 39.14 26.22 15.88
C ALA A 96 39.09 26.63 14.40
N MET A 97 38.68 25.74 13.48
CA MET A 97 38.70 26.01 12.02
C MET A 97 37.58 26.93 11.51
N GLN A 98 36.69 27.39 12.39
CA GLN A 98 35.53 28.23 12.03
C GLN A 98 34.80 27.66 10.79
N ALA A 99 34.59 26.35 10.80
CA ALA A 99 33.97 25.63 9.69
C ALA A 99 32.45 25.66 9.78
N HIS A 100 31.77 25.55 8.64
CA HIS A 100 30.33 25.28 8.61
C HIS A 100 29.99 24.30 7.48
N VAL A 101 29.00 23.44 7.72
CA VAL A 101 28.54 22.44 6.76
C VAL A 101 27.24 22.91 6.13
N ARG A 102 27.15 22.82 4.80
CA ARG A 102 25.92 23.07 4.06
C ARG A 102 25.40 21.77 3.46
N PHE A 103 24.24 21.34 3.95
CA PHE A 103 23.53 20.17 3.44
C PHE A 103 22.70 20.51 2.21
N ARG A 104 22.60 19.52 1.31
CA ARG A 104 21.80 19.56 0.08
C ARG A 104 21.15 18.21 -0.13
N LEU A 105 19.93 18.21 -0.65
CA LEU A 105 19.29 17.00 -1.12
C LEU A 105 19.52 16.87 -2.61
N GLY A 106 19.80 15.64 -3.04
CA GLY A 106 19.85 15.25 -4.43
C GLY A 106 19.32 13.83 -4.58
N GLY A 107 19.66 13.21 -5.70
CA GLY A 107 19.07 11.95 -6.15
C GLY A 107 18.14 12.18 -7.33
N ALA A 108 18.23 11.30 -8.32
CA ALA A 108 17.33 11.31 -9.46
C ALA A 108 15.99 10.66 -9.06
N TRP A 109 14.89 11.21 -9.56
CA TRP A 109 13.59 10.52 -9.54
C TRP A 109 13.75 9.18 -10.27
N PRO A 110 13.23 8.03 -9.78
CA PRO A 110 12.18 7.81 -8.77
C PRO A 110 12.64 7.33 -7.38
N THR A 111 13.91 7.47 -7.00
CA THR A 111 14.44 6.83 -5.78
C THR A 111 14.19 7.66 -4.53
N PHE A 112 13.47 7.09 -3.57
CA PHE A 112 13.28 7.63 -2.22
C PHE A 112 13.98 6.70 -1.20
N PRO A 113 14.64 7.22 -0.15
CA PRO A 113 14.82 8.63 0.24
C PRO A 113 15.77 9.43 -0.68
N PRO A 114 15.67 10.77 -0.73
CA PRO A 114 16.64 11.59 -1.45
C PRO A 114 18.04 11.44 -0.82
N LEU A 115 19.06 11.43 -1.67
CA LEU A 115 20.46 11.34 -1.26
C LEU A 115 20.89 12.66 -0.60
N LEU A 116 21.56 12.55 0.55
CA LEU A 116 22.11 13.69 1.27
C LEU A 116 23.53 13.98 0.77
N TYR A 117 23.73 15.19 0.27
CA TYR A 117 25.05 15.72 -0.09
C TYR A 117 25.40 16.85 0.87
N TYR A 118 26.69 17.05 1.11
CA TYR A 118 27.16 18.16 1.93
C TYR A 118 28.43 18.76 1.38
N LYS A 119 28.65 20.03 1.72
CA LYS A 119 29.90 20.74 1.46
C LYS A 119 30.36 21.41 2.76
N ILE A 120 31.61 21.18 3.12
CA ILE A 120 32.27 21.81 4.25
C ILE A 120 32.93 23.09 3.75
N PHE A 121 32.68 24.20 4.43
CA PHE A 121 33.34 25.47 4.21
C PHE A 121 34.18 25.80 5.43
N VAL A 122 35.44 26.17 5.21
CA VAL A 122 36.37 26.58 6.26
C VAL A 122 36.66 28.06 6.03
N HIS A 123 36.45 28.88 7.06
CA HIS A 123 36.71 30.33 6.99
C HIS A 123 38.02 30.72 7.68
N GLY A 124 38.52 29.88 8.59
CA GLY A 124 39.81 30.07 9.23
C GLY A 124 40.99 29.63 8.35
N PRO A 125 42.23 30.05 8.68
CA PRO A 125 43.42 29.52 8.04
C PRO A 125 43.54 28.01 8.32
N VAL A 126 43.72 27.22 7.28
CA VAL A 126 44.09 25.81 7.42
C VAL A 126 45.60 25.79 7.67
N VAL A 127 45.99 25.58 8.92
CA VAL A 127 47.40 25.45 9.34
C VAL A 127 47.77 23.98 9.41
#